data_AF-A0A292QPI5-F1
#
_entry.id   AF-A0A292QPI5-F1
#
_cell.length_a   1.000
_cell.length_b   1.000
_cell.length_c   1.000
_cell.angle_alpha   90.00
_cell.angle_beta   90.00
_cell.angle_gamma   90.00
#
_symmetry.space_group_name_H-M   'P 1'
#
loop_
_entity.id
_entity.type
_entity.pdbx_description
1 polymer ?
#
loop_
_entity_poly.entity_id
_entity_poly.type
_entity_poly.pdbx_seq_one_letter_code
_entity_poly.pdbx_strand_id
1 'polypeptide(L)'
;MNKELTCNQVSALINFYLNGRLNPRLKQDFDNHLAKCITCRKKVEELKKIMSKFNHTENEEPKEELQTKFIHNLSAYVDNELNSNENIKIKKMTIANPNARKELESIYKYQKLLHSAYQKTKNDSKFDYSKTIVSKIQEPLDYTTNYFLKLSIGFLALIMAIIGGFVYLYL
;
A
#
# COMPACT_ATOMS: atom_id res chain seq x y z
N MET A 1 -53.96 31.69 -9.17
CA MET A 1 -53.14 32.64 -8.38
C MET A 1 -51.71 32.57 -8.88
N ASN A 2 -51.27 33.55 -9.68
CA ASN A 2 -49.90 33.63 -10.17
C ASN A 2 -49.00 34.16 -9.05
N LYS A 3 -48.45 33.26 -8.25
CA LYS A 3 -47.44 33.60 -7.23
C LYS A 3 -46.08 33.67 -7.93
N GLU A 4 -45.71 34.85 -8.39
CA GLU A 4 -44.36 35.06 -8.91
C GLU A 4 -43.35 34.96 -7.78
N LEU A 5 -42.31 34.14 -7.97
CA LEU A 5 -41.23 34.00 -7.00
C LEU A 5 -40.44 35.31 -6.93
N THR A 6 -40.02 35.68 -5.73
CA THR A 6 -39.10 36.81 -5.52
C THR A 6 -37.65 36.38 -5.69
N CYS A 7 -36.75 37.32 -6.00
CA CYS A 7 -35.32 37.02 -6.17
C CYS A 7 -34.68 36.34 -4.94
N ASN A 8 -35.18 36.64 -3.74
CA ASN A 8 -34.72 36.01 -2.50
C ASN A 8 -35.14 34.54 -2.41
N GLN A 9 -36.38 34.23 -2.78
CA GLN A 9 -36.89 32.86 -2.84
C GLN A 9 -36.14 32.04 -3.89
N VAL A 10 -35.88 32.64 -5.05
CA VAL A 10 -35.07 32.02 -6.09
C VAL A 10 -33.67 31.73 -5.58
N SER A 11 -33.00 32.69 -4.91
CA SER A 11 -31.65 32.49 -4.37
C SER A 11 -31.58 31.34 -3.36
N ALA A 12 -32.59 31.16 -2.52
CA ALA A 12 -32.67 30.02 -1.59
C ALA A 12 -32.89 28.67 -2.30
N LEU A 13 -33.57 28.69 -3.46
CA LEU A 13 -33.96 27.50 -4.21
C LEU A 13 -32.93 27.08 -5.27
N ILE A 14 -31.89 27.88 -5.57
CA ILE A 14 -30.86 27.58 -6.58
C ILE A 14 -30.24 26.18 -6.37
N ASN A 15 -29.86 25.84 -5.14
CA ASN A 15 -29.23 24.54 -4.85
C ASN A 15 -30.18 23.36 -5.15
N PHE A 16 -31.47 23.52 -4.87
CA PHE A 16 -32.47 22.49 -5.17
C PHE A 16 -32.75 22.40 -6.68
N TYR A 17 -32.70 23.53 -7.38
CA TYR A 17 -32.83 23.60 -8.84
C TYR A 17 -31.68 22.88 -9.55
N LEU A 18 -30.44 23.19 -9.18
CA LEU A 18 -29.25 22.59 -9.78
C LEU A 18 -29.17 21.07 -9.55
N ASN A 19 -29.64 20.61 -8.39
CA ASN A 19 -29.67 19.18 -8.04
C ASN A 19 -30.92 18.45 -8.56
N GLY A 20 -31.82 19.10 -9.30
CA GLY A 20 -33.04 18.50 -9.84
C GLY A 20 -34.07 18.07 -8.80
N ARG A 21 -34.00 18.60 -7.57
CA ARG A 21 -34.86 18.20 -6.43
C ARG A 21 -36.11 19.07 -6.26
N LEU A 22 -36.40 19.96 -7.22
CA LEU A 22 -37.60 20.79 -7.18
C LEU A 22 -38.83 20.04 -7.68
N ASN A 23 -39.97 20.28 -7.04
CA ASN A 23 -41.26 19.84 -7.53
C ASN A 23 -41.53 20.44 -8.93
N PRO A 24 -42.07 19.67 -9.91
CA PRO A 24 -42.37 20.15 -11.26
C PRO A 24 -43.07 21.51 -11.34
N ARG A 25 -44.04 21.79 -10.46
CA ARG A 25 -44.73 23.10 -10.43
C ARG A 25 -43.80 24.23 -9.99
N LEU A 26 -43.01 23.98 -8.96
CA LEU A 26 -42.05 24.95 -8.42
C LEU A 26 -40.89 25.20 -9.39
N LYS A 27 -40.51 24.17 -10.16
CA LYS A 27 -39.54 24.29 -11.24
C LYS A 27 -40.06 25.22 -12.35
N GLN A 28 -41.32 25.05 -12.76
CA GLN A 28 -41.94 25.92 -13.76
C GLN A 28 -41.98 27.39 -13.29
N ASP A 29 -42.34 27.64 -12.04
CA ASP A 29 -42.33 29.00 -11.46
C ASP A 29 -40.91 29.59 -11.38
N PHE A 30 -39.92 28.75 -11.10
CA PHE A 30 -38.50 29.13 -11.08
C PHE A 30 -38.00 29.49 -12.49
N ASP A 31 -38.32 28.67 -13.49
CA ASP A 31 -37.98 28.91 -14.90
C ASP A 31 -38.63 30.20 -15.42
N ASN A 32 -39.89 30.43 -15.06
CA ASN A 32 -40.61 31.67 -15.37
C ASN A 32 -39.92 32.91 -14.76
N HIS A 33 -39.41 32.80 -13.53
CA HIS A 33 -38.63 33.88 -12.92
C HIS A 33 -37.28 34.08 -13.62
N LEU A 34 -36.56 33.00 -13.94
CA LEU A 34 -35.28 33.09 -14.68
C LEU A 34 -35.46 33.70 -16.08
N ALA A 35 -36.61 33.49 -16.73
CA ALA A 35 -36.95 34.11 -18.00
C ALA A 35 -37.09 35.64 -17.89
N LYS A 36 -37.57 36.14 -16.75
CA LYS A 36 -37.81 37.58 -16.50
C LYS A 36 -36.62 38.30 -15.85
N CYS A 37 -35.86 37.61 -14.98
CA CYS A 37 -34.82 38.22 -14.17
C CYS A 37 -33.40 37.85 -14.63
N ILE A 38 -32.69 38.80 -15.24
CA ILE A 38 -31.33 38.61 -15.78
C ILE A 38 -30.31 38.34 -14.66
N THR A 39 -30.46 38.97 -13.49
CA THR A 39 -29.51 38.85 -12.38
C THR A 39 -29.53 37.44 -11.78
N CYS A 40 -30.73 36.89 -11.56
CA CYS A 40 -30.90 35.51 -11.08
C CYS A 40 -30.40 34.48 -12.12
N ARG A 41 -30.64 34.72 -13.42
CA ARG A 41 -30.14 33.86 -14.51
C ARG A 41 -28.62 33.77 -14.52
N LYS A 42 -27.92 34.91 -14.46
CA LYS A 42 -26.44 34.94 -14.43
C LYS A 42 -25.89 34.17 -13.24
N LYS A 43 -26.47 34.32 -12.05
CA LYS A 43 -26.06 33.56 -10.85
C LYS A 43 -26.18 32.04 -11.05
N VAL A 44 -27.28 31.58 -11.65
CA VAL A 44 -27.49 30.16 -11.93
C VAL A 44 -26.51 29.65 -12.98
N GLU A 45 -26.25 30.41 -14.04
CA GLU A 45 -25.29 30.04 -15.09
C GLU A 45 -23.84 29.98 -14.58
N GLU A 46 -23.42 30.93 -13.74
CA GLU A 46 -22.11 30.93 -13.10
C GLU A 46 -21.92 29.68 -12.23
N LEU A 47 -22.90 29.36 -11.38
CA LEU A 47 -22.87 28.17 -10.55
C LEU A 47 -22.85 26.88 -11.38
N LYS A 48 -23.61 26.83 -12.48
CA LYS A 48 -23.61 25.70 -13.41
C LYS A 48 -22.24 25.52 -14.10
N LYS A 49 -21.58 26.62 -14.47
CA LYS A 49 -20.23 26.62 -15.07
C LYS A 49 -19.16 26.18 -14.07
N ILE A 50 -19.31 26.54 -12.80
CA ILE A 50 -18.44 26.08 -11.72
C ILE A 50 -18.64 24.56 -11.54
N MET A 51 -19.88 24.09 -11.41
CA MET A 51 -20.19 22.65 -11.30
C MET A 51 -19.65 21.83 -12.48
N SER A 52 -19.80 22.31 -13.72
CA SER A 52 -19.29 21.58 -14.89
C SER A 52 -17.76 21.43 -14.88
N LYS A 53 -17.02 22.41 -14.34
CA LYS A 53 -15.56 22.29 -14.19
C LYS A 53 -15.16 21.21 -13.18
N PHE A 54 -15.92 21.07 -12.10
CA PHE A 54 -15.67 20.02 -11.11
C PHE A 54 -16.03 18.63 -11.64
N ASN A 55 -17.14 18.51 -12.36
CA ASN A 55 -17.58 17.23 -12.92
C ASN A 55 -16.63 16.68 -14.01
N HIS A 56 -15.85 17.54 -14.69
CA HIS A 56 -14.83 17.11 -15.65
C HIS A 56 -13.49 16.69 -15.00
N THR A 57 -13.33 16.85 -13.68
CA THR A 57 -12.11 16.43 -12.97
C THR A 57 -12.23 15.01 -12.40
N GLU A 58 -13.43 14.44 -12.39
CA GLU A 58 -13.67 13.03 -12.07
C GLU A 58 -13.57 12.22 -13.37
N ASN A 59 -12.33 11.86 -13.75
CA ASN A 59 -12.15 10.60 -14.47
C ASN A 59 -12.58 9.52 -13.48
N GLU A 60 -13.85 9.13 -13.53
CA GLU A 60 -14.41 8.05 -12.71
C GLU A 60 -13.70 6.74 -13.11
N GLU A 61 -12.60 6.42 -12.42
CA GLU A 61 -12.09 5.06 -12.39
C GLU A 61 -13.24 4.16 -11.87
N PRO A 62 -13.42 2.94 -12.42
CA PRO A 62 -14.42 2.01 -11.94
C PRO A 62 -14.33 1.87 -10.41
N LYS A 63 -15.45 1.95 -9.69
CA LYS A 63 -15.51 1.87 -8.22
C LYS A 63 -14.67 0.72 -7.64
N GLU A 64 -14.59 -0.39 -8.35
CA GLU A 64 -13.85 -1.60 -7.98
C GLU A 64 -12.33 -1.41 -8.07
N GLU A 65 -11.85 -0.67 -9.07
CA GLU A 65 -10.43 -0.34 -9.23
C GLU A 65 -9.97 0.62 -8.13
N LEU A 66 -10.81 1.61 -7.80
CA LEU A 66 -10.54 2.56 -6.71
C LEU A 66 -10.48 1.84 -5.34
N GLN A 67 -11.39 0.90 -5.10
CA GLN A 67 -11.39 0.10 -3.87
C GLN A 67 -10.15 -0.79 -3.79
N THR A 68 -9.74 -1.40 -4.90
CA THR A 68 -8.53 -2.23 -4.96
C THR A 68 -7.27 -1.41 -4.68
N LYS A 69 -7.14 -0.23 -5.32
CA LYS A 69 -6.03 0.71 -5.05
C LYS A 69 -6.01 1.15 -3.58
N PHE A 70 -7.19 1.39 -3.00
CA PHE A 70 -7.30 1.77 -1.60
C PHE A 70 -6.79 0.65 -0.66
N ILE A 71 -7.25 -0.59 -0.85
CA ILE A 71 -6.81 -1.74 -0.05
C ILE A 71 -5.31 -1.99 -0.22
N HIS A 72 -4.79 -1.93 -1.45
CA HIS A 72 -3.37 -2.07 -1.73
C HIS A 72 -2.53 -1.04 -0.95
N ASN A 73 -2.94 0.23 -0.97
CA ASN A 73 -2.22 1.28 -0.25
C ASN A 73 -2.30 1.12 1.28
N LEU A 74 -3.42 0.60 1.82
CA LEU A 74 -3.49 0.26 3.24
C LEU A 74 -2.55 -0.90 3.60
N SER A 75 -2.40 -1.91 2.73
CA SER A 75 -1.45 -3.01 2.95
C SER A 75 -0.01 -2.49 2.97
N ALA A 76 0.39 -1.73 1.95
CA ALA A 76 1.72 -1.12 1.88
C ALA A 76 2.01 -0.18 3.06
N TYR A 77 0.98 0.49 3.60
CA TYR A 77 1.09 1.28 4.81
C TYR A 77 1.45 0.43 6.04
N VAL A 78 0.78 -0.71 6.21
CA VAL A 78 1.03 -1.64 7.33
C VAL A 78 2.43 -2.23 7.27
N ASP A 79 2.91 -2.53 6.06
CA ASP A 79 4.24 -3.12 5.83
C ASP A 79 5.37 -2.06 5.77
N ASN A 80 5.06 -0.78 5.98
CA ASN A 80 5.99 0.35 5.91
C ASN A 80 6.71 0.52 4.56
N GLU A 81 6.07 0.12 3.47
CA GLU A 81 6.62 0.24 2.11
C GLU A 81 6.38 1.63 1.50
N LEU A 82 5.48 2.43 2.09
CA LEU A 82 5.11 3.76 1.59
C LEU A 82 6.15 4.83 1.93
N ASN A 83 6.25 5.83 1.05
CA ASN A 83 7.05 7.02 1.35
C ASN A 83 6.39 7.90 2.44
N SER A 84 7.15 8.83 3.01
CA SER A 84 6.69 9.69 4.12
C SER A 84 5.41 10.48 3.81
N ASN A 85 5.28 11.01 2.59
CA ASN A 85 4.11 11.80 2.18
C ASN A 85 2.85 10.93 2.04
N GLU A 86 2.99 9.75 1.45
CA GLU A 86 1.90 8.77 1.31
C GLU A 86 1.46 8.24 2.67
N ASN A 87 2.41 7.97 3.56
CA ASN A 87 2.14 7.53 4.93
C ASN A 87 1.28 8.56 5.69
N ILE A 88 1.62 9.85 5.58
CA ILE A 88 0.82 10.95 6.15
C ILE A 88 -0.58 11.00 5.52
N LYS A 89 -0.71 10.79 4.21
CA LYS A 89 -2.00 10.82 3.50
C LYS A 89 -2.92 9.70 3.99
N ILE A 90 -2.42 8.47 4.10
CA ILE A 90 -3.19 7.34 4.63
C ILE A 90 -3.58 7.59 6.08
N LYS A 91 -2.65 8.08 6.92
CA LYS A 91 -2.95 8.41 8.32
C LYS A 91 -4.05 9.47 8.46
N LYS A 92 -4.01 10.53 7.65
CA LYS A 92 -5.08 11.55 7.63
C LYS A 92 -6.42 10.94 7.20
N MET A 93 -6.40 10.10 6.16
CA MET A 93 -7.59 9.45 5.63
C MET A 93 -8.26 8.52 6.64
N THR A 94 -7.48 7.71 7.37
CA THR A 94 -8.02 6.77 8.37
C THR A 94 -8.52 7.46 9.62
N ILE A 95 -7.98 8.64 9.97
CA ILE A 95 -8.52 9.49 11.05
C ILE A 95 -9.86 10.11 10.62
N ALA A 96 -9.93 10.62 9.39
CA ALA A 96 -11.11 11.33 8.89
C ALA A 96 -12.28 10.41 8.51
N ASN A 97 -12.01 9.17 8.09
CA ASN A 97 -13.03 8.25 7.58
C ASN A 97 -13.13 6.96 8.42
N PRO A 98 -14.25 6.72 9.13
CA PRO A 98 -14.46 5.51 9.94
C PRO A 98 -14.41 4.20 9.14
N ASN A 99 -14.82 4.19 7.87
CA ASN A 99 -14.77 2.98 7.05
C ASN A 99 -13.32 2.62 6.71
N ALA A 100 -12.51 3.62 6.34
CA ALA A 100 -11.08 3.45 6.11
C ALA A 100 -10.35 2.92 7.34
N ARG A 101 -10.74 3.39 8.54
CA ARG A 101 -10.21 2.90 9.81
C ARG A 101 -10.55 1.42 10.04
N LYS A 102 -11.80 1.01 9.78
CA LYS A 102 -12.21 -0.40 9.93
C LYS A 102 -11.44 -1.32 8.99
N GLU A 103 -11.22 -0.90 7.74
CA GLU A 103 -10.40 -1.66 6.79
C GLU A 103 -8.95 -1.81 7.27
N LEU A 104 -8.36 -0.73 7.78
CA LEU A 104 -7.01 -0.79 8.36
C LEU A 104 -6.95 -1.76 9.56
N GLU A 105 -7.93 -1.71 10.46
CA GLU A 105 -8.03 -2.64 11.61
C GLU A 105 -8.17 -4.11 11.15
N SER A 106 -8.91 -4.34 10.06
CA SER A 106 -9.04 -5.67 9.43
C SER A 106 -7.69 -6.20 8.96
N ILE A 107 -6.89 -5.39 8.25
CA ILE A 107 -5.56 -5.77 7.76
C ILE A 107 -4.63 -6.13 8.92
N TYR A 108 -4.59 -5.32 9.99
CA TYR A 108 -3.81 -5.66 11.19
C TYR A 108 -4.27 -6.98 11.85
N LYS A 109 -5.57 -7.25 11.85
CA LYS A 109 -6.11 -8.51 12.37
C LYS A 109 -5.63 -9.70 11.52
N TYR A 110 -5.65 -9.58 10.19
CA TYR A 110 -5.10 -10.60 9.30
C TYR A 110 -3.61 -10.84 9.56
N GLN A 111 -2.80 -9.78 9.68
CA GLN A 111 -1.37 -9.88 9.98
C GLN A 111 -1.12 -10.65 11.29
N LYS A 112 -1.89 -10.35 12.35
CA LYS A 112 -1.80 -11.04 13.63
C LYS A 112 -2.17 -12.52 13.51
N LEU A 113 -3.23 -12.84 12.77
CA LEU A 113 -3.65 -14.23 12.54
C LEU A 113 -2.58 -15.00 11.76
N LEU A 114 -2.02 -14.40 10.71
CA LEU A 114 -0.95 -14.99 9.92
C LEU A 114 0.29 -15.26 10.77
N HIS A 115 0.71 -14.28 11.58
CA HIS A 115 1.83 -14.46 12.51
C HIS A 115 1.56 -15.58 13.51
N SER A 116 0.36 -15.63 14.09
CA SER A 116 -0.02 -16.69 15.04
C SER A 116 -0.02 -18.07 14.38
N ALA A 117 -0.54 -18.18 13.15
CA ALA A 117 -0.55 -19.43 12.40
C ALA A 117 0.88 -19.87 12.08
N TYR A 118 1.74 -18.95 11.65
CA TYR A 118 3.16 -19.20 11.42
C TYR A 118 3.86 -19.71 12.68
N GLN A 119 3.72 -19.02 13.82
CA GLN A 119 4.34 -19.44 15.07
C GLN A 119 3.85 -20.80 15.55
N LYS A 120 2.55 -21.09 15.39
CA LYS A 120 2.00 -22.40 15.71
C LYS A 120 2.65 -23.49 14.84
N THR A 121 2.66 -23.31 13.53
CA THR A 121 3.27 -24.27 12.59
C THR A 121 4.77 -24.44 12.86
N LYS A 122 5.47 -23.35 13.20
CA LYS A 122 6.89 -23.39 13.58
C LYS A 122 7.10 -24.21 14.84
N ASN A 123 6.27 -24.04 15.87
CA ASN A 123 6.37 -24.79 17.12
C ASN A 123 5.98 -26.27 16.96
N ASP A 124 5.01 -26.56 16.10
CA ASP A 124 4.59 -27.94 15.79
C ASP A 124 5.63 -28.67 14.91
N SER A 125 6.45 -27.92 14.16
CA SER A 125 7.55 -28.46 13.38
C SER A 125 8.68 -28.98 14.29
N LYS A 126 8.92 -30.30 14.23
CA LYS A 126 10.04 -30.94 14.95
C LYS A 126 11.41 -30.71 14.31
N PHE A 127 11.45 -30.06 13.15
CA PHE A 127 12.68 -29.85 12.39
C PHE A 127 13.20 -28.42 12.62
N ASP A 128 14.39 -28.31 13.21
CA ASP A 128 15.15 -27.07 13.34
C ASP A 128 16.32 -27.08 12.34
N TYR A 129 16.20 -26.28 11.27
CA TYR A 129 17.24 -26.11 10.27
C TYR A 129 18.21 -24.96 10.60
N SER A 130 17.92 -24.15 11.64
CA SER A 130 18.74 -22.99 12.00
C SER A 130 20.17 -23.42 12.34
N LYS A 131 20.33 -24.52 13.09
CA LYS A 131 21.65 -25.05 13.45
C LYS A 131 22.45 -25.48 12.22
N THR A 132 21.81 -26.17 11.27
CA THR A 132 22.46 -26.65 10.03
C THR A 132 22.81 -25.51 9.09
N ILE A 133 21.98 -24.47 9.02
CA ILE A 133 22.26 -23.29 8.20
C ILE A 133 23.39 -22.47 8.81
N VAL A 134 23.33 -22.21 10.13
CA VAL A 134 24.39 -21.47 10.84
C VAL A 134 25.72 -22.19 10.73
N SER A 135 25.75 -23.52 10.84
CA SER A 135 26.99 -24.28 10.67
C SER A 135 27.57 -24.15 9.26
N LYS A 136 26.73 -24.14 8.22
CA LYS A 136 27.18 -23.96 6.82
C LYS A 136 27.63 -22.53 6.51
N ILE A 137 27.08 -21.53 7.18
CA ILE A 137 27.50 -20.12 7.03
C ILE A 137 28.82 -19.87 7.79
N GLN A 138 28.98 -20.51 8.96
CA GLN A 138 30.17 -20.38 9.79
C GLN A 138 31.32 -21.28 9.36
N GLU A 139 31.09 -22.27 8.49
CA GLU A 139 32.18 -23.05 7.89
C GLU A 139 33.16 -22.09 7.22
N PRO A 140 34.38 -21.92 7.77
CA PRO A 140 35.36 -21.08 7.12
C PRO A 140 35.72 -21.72 5.78
N LEU A 141 36.00 -20.90 4.77
CA LEU A 141 36.51 -21.32 3.45
C LEU A 141 37.93 -21.92 3.53
N ASP A 142 38.28 -22.62 4.61
CA ASP A 142 39.60 -23.20 4.89
C ASP A 142 39.80 -24.55 4.20
N TYR A 143 39.19 -24.73 3.02
CA TYR A 143 39.36 -25.96 2.23
C TYR A 143 40.80 -26.09 1.69
N THR A 144 41.49 -24.97 1.47
CA THR A 144 42.83 -24.95 0.86
C THR A 144 43.93 -25.24 1.89
N THR A 145 43.84 -24.69 3.09
CA THR A 145 44.91 -24.69 4.08
C THR A 145 45.16 -26.08 4.66
N ASN A 146 44.09 -26.80 5.00
CA ASN A 146 44.19 -28.15 5.58
C ASN A 146 44.65 -29.21 4.58
N TYR A 147 44.26 -29.08 3.31
CA TYR A 147 44.71 -30.01 2.26
C TYR A 147 46.20 -29.79 1.93
N PHE A 148 46.61 -28.53 1.79
CA PHE A 148 48.02 -28.18 1.53
C PHE A 148 48.93 -28.63 2.67
N LEU A 149 48.55 -28.41 3.93
CA LEU A 149 49.30 -28.88 5.10
C LEU A 149 49.48 -30.41 5.10
N LYS A 150 48.42 -31.18 4.84
CA LYS A 150 48.50 -32.65 4.76
C LYS A 150 49.43 -33.10 3.63
N LEU A 151 49.37 -32.44 2.48
CA LEU A 151 50.26 -32.71 1.34
C LEU A 151 51.73 -32.42 1.70
N SER A 152 52.00 -31.28 2.33
CA SER A 152 53.35 -30.90 2.75
C SER A 152 53.94 -31.85 3.79
N ILE A 153 53.15 -32.30 4.77
CA ILE A 153 53.60 -33.30 5.77
C ILE A 153 53.95 -34.63 5.09
N GLY A 154 53.12 -35.10 4.15
CA GLY A 154 53.39 -36.33 3.40
C GLY A 154 54.66 -36.23 2.55
N PHE A 155 54.89 -35.09 1.92
CA PHE A 155 56.10 -34.84 1.12
C PHE A 155 57.37 -34.84 1.98
N LEU A 156 57.33 -34.18 3.15
CA LEU A 156 58.46 -34.19 4.08
C LEU A 156 58.74 -35.60 4.63
N ALA A 157 57.71 -36.38 4.94
CA ALA A 157 57.88 -37.76 5.39
C ALA A 157 58.57 -38.63 4.33
N LEU A 158 58.23 -38.45 3.05
CA LEU A 158 58.90 -39.16 1.94
C LEU A 158 60.37 -38.77 1.81
N ILE A 159 60.70 -37.47 1.90
CA ILE A 159 62.09 -37.01 1.87
C ILE A 159 62.89 -37.62 3.03
N MET A 160 62.32 -37.61 4.24
CA MET A 160 62.98 -38.19 5.41
C MET A 160 63.18 -39.72 5.28
N ALA A 161 62.23 -40.43 4.69
CA ALA A 161 62.37 -41.86 4.41
C ALA A 161 63.47 -42.16 3.38
N ILE A 162 63.58 -41.34 2.33
CA ILE A 162 64.64 -41.47 1.31
C ILE A 162 66.02 -41.20 1.94
N ILE A 163 66.16 -40.09 2.68
CA ILE A 163 67.42 -39.74 3.34
C ILE A 163 67.79 -40.81 4.37
N GLY A 164 66.85 -41.24 5.21
CA GLY A 164 67.09 -42.30 6.20
C GLY A 164 67.47 -43.63 5.57
N GLY A 165 66.83 -44.00 4.45
CA GLY A 165 67.19 -45.19 3.68
C GLY A 165 68.59 -45.10 3.06
N PHE A 166 68.97 -43.93 2.54
CA PHE A 166 70.32 -43.69 2.02
C PHE A 166 71.38 -43.76 3.13
N VAL A 167 71.13 -43.16 4.28
CA VAL A 167 72.05 -43.21 5.44
C VAL A 167 72.20 -44.65 5.93
N TYR A 168 71.12 -45.44 5.99
CA TYR A 168 71.17 -46.84 6.41
C TYR A 168 71.91 -47.76 5.42
N LEU A 169 71.92 -47.42 4.12
CA LEU A 169 72.57 -48.23 3.07
C LEU A 169 74.05 -47.88 2.86
N TYR A 170 74.48 -46.66 3.19
CA TYR A 170 75.82 -46.14 2.88
C TYR A 170 76.67 -45.79 4.10
N LEU A 171 76.12 -45.90 5.32
CA LEU A 171 76.84 -45.79 6.59
C LEU A 171 76.77 -47.11 7.35
#